data_AF-A0A2W1BMX6-F1
#
_entry.id   AF-A0A2W1BMX6-F1
#
_cell.length_a   1.000
_cell.length_b   1.000
_cell.length_c   1.000
_cell.angle_alpha   90.00
_cell.angle_beta   90.00
_cell.angle_gamma   90.00
#
_symmetry.space_group_name_H-M   'P 1'
#
loop_
_entity.id
_entity.type
_entity.pdbx_description
1 polymer ?
#
loop_
_entity_poly.entity_id
_entity_poly.type
_entity_poly.pdbx_seq_one_letter_code
_entity_poly.pdbx_strand_id
1 'polypeptide(L)'
;MSDDERQQLDLFIDKLYQYVEEESGSFLNTEGSGLFQLQSSCNHSCAPNAESTFPYGNHRVQLKALKPIMPGDEICISYLDECTLQRSRHSRQKELAQNYLFVCWCERCTAESSEPDCTSEEDMSDEDIDADD
;
A
#
# COMPACT_ATOMS: atom_id res chain seq x y z
N MET A 1 -8.06 32.04 -10.02
CA MET A 1 -7.88 31.07 -11.12
C MET A 1 -9.23 30.91 -11.77
N SER A 2 -9.30 31.11 -13.09
CA SER A 2 -10.50 30.73 -13.84
C SER A 2 -10.63 29.21 -13.86
N ASP A 3 -11.83 28.72 -14.13
CA ASP A 3 -12.07 27.27 -14.26
C ASP A 3 -11.25 26.68 -15.41
N ASP A 4 -11.02 27.44 -16.49
CA ASP A 4 -10.15 27.04 -17.60
C ASP A 4 -8.68 26.87 -17.18
N GLU A 5 -8.15 27.75 -16.33
CA GLU A 5 -6.78 27.63 -15.82
C GLU A 5 -6.61 26.41 -14.92
N ARG A 6 -7.65 26.08 -14.13
CA ARG A 6 -7.66 24.84 -13.32
C ARG A 6 -7.69 23.61 -14.21
N GLN A 7 -8.57 23.58 -15.20
CA GLN A 7 -8.69 22.44 -16.10
C GLN A 7 -7.41 22.21 -16.92
N GLN A 8 -6.73 23.28 -17.35
CA GLN A 8 -5.44 23.16 -18.01
C GLN A 8 -4.33 22.64 -17.08
N LEU A 9 -4.35 23.05 -15.81
CA LEU A 9 -3.41 22.56 -14.82
C LEU A 9 -3.62 21.07 -14.53
N ASP A 10 -4.88 20.65 -14.35
CA ASP A 10 -5.24 19.26 -14.07
C ASP A 10 -4.81 18.35 -15.23
N LEU A 11 -5.14 18.72 -16.48
CA LEU A 11 -4.71 18.00 -17.68
C LEU A 11 -3.19 17.89 -17.82
N PHE A 12 -2.46 18.93 -17.39
CA PHE A 12 -1.00 18.90 -17.39
C PHE A 12 -0.44 17.95 -16.33
N ILE A 13 -1.04 17.94 -15.14
CA ILE A 13 -0.65 17.06 -14.03
C ILE A 13 -0.88 15.59 -14.43
N ASP A 14 -2.04 15.24 -14.98
CA ASP A 14 -2.36 13.87 -15.41
C ASP A 14 -1.35 13.37 -16.44
N LYS A 15 -1.06 14.21 -17.43
CA LYS A 15 -0.09 13.90 -18.49
C LYS A 15 1.33 13.76 -17.95
N LEU A 16 1.70 14.53 -16.93
CA LEU A 16 2.99 14.40 -16.25
C LEU A 16 3.10 13.06 -15.53
N TYR A 17 2.06 12.65 -14.79
CA TYR A 17 2.05 11.35 -14.12
C TYR A 17 2.15 10.19 -15.10
N GLN A 18 1.42 10.25 -16.21
CA GLN A 18 1.48 9.24 -17.27
C GLN A 18 2.90 9.12 -17.84
N TYR A 19 3.56 10.24 -18.17
CA TYR A 19 4.94 10.21 -18.67
C TYR A 19 5.94 9.72 -17.65
N VAL A 20 5.76 10.08 -16.38
CA VAL A 20 6.58 9.56 -15.30
C VAL A 20 6.43 8.04 -15.24
N GLU A 21 5.21 7.51 -15.25
CA GLU A 21 4.95 6.08 -15.21
C GLU A 21 5.51 5.34 -16.44
N GLU A 22 5.34 5.87 -17.64
CA GLU A 22 5.89 5.29 -18.88
C GLU A 22 7.42 5.18 -18.86
N GLU A 23 8.10 6.21 -18.35
CA GLU A 23 9.56 6.27 -18.36
C GLU A 23 10.21 5.56 -17.16
N SER A 24 9.58 5.59 -15.99
CA SER A 24 10.16 5.10 -14.74
C SER A 24 9.53 3.82 -14.20
N GLY A 25 8.36 3.42 -14.73
CA GLY A 25 7.55 2.34 -14.21
C GLY A 25 7.16 2.54 -12.74
N SER A 26 6.90 1.44 -12.04
CA SER A 26 6.58 1.43 -10.60
C SER A 26 7.80 1.58 -9.68
N PHE A 27 9.00 1.80 -10.21
CA PHE A 27 10.27 1.67 -9.47
C PHE A 27 10.90 2.99 -9.00
N LEU A 28 10.18 4.11 -9.07
CA LEU A 28 10.70 5.43 -8.72
C LEU A 28 11.38 5.51 -7.34
N ASN A 29 10.98 4.66 -6.40
CA ASN A 29 11.47 4.65 -5.01
C ASN A 29 12.24 3.38 -4.62
N THR A 30 12.70 2.56 -5.58
CA THR A 30 13.40 1.30 -5.27
C THR A 30 14.90 1.42 -5.55
N GLU A 31 15.71 1.51 -4.50
CA GLU A 31 17.18 1.50 -4.62
C GLU A 31 17.75 0.10 -4.91
N GLY A 32 17.01 -0.95 -4.57
CA GLY A 32 17.41 -2.35 -4.79
C GLY A 32 16.41 -3.36 -4.24
N SER A 33 16.64 -4.64 -4.53
CA SER A 33 15.82 -5.75 -4.05
C SER A 33 16.69 -6.82 -3.37
N GLY A 34 16.16 -7.48 -2.34
CA GLY A 34 16.87 -8.49 -1.56
C GLY A 34 15.92 -9.38 -0.75
N LEU A 35 16.40 -10.57 -0.38
CA LEU A 35 15.66 -11.52 0.43
C LEU A 35 16.19 -11.51 1.87
N PHE A 36 15.30 -11.25 2.84
CA PHE A 36 15.66 -11.05 4.24
C PHE A 36 14.95 -12.07 5.14
N GLN A 37 15.55 -13.25 5.30
CA GLN A 37 14.92 -14.40 5.98
C GLN A 37 14.25 -14.08 7.32
N LEU A 38 14.89 -13.29 8.19
CA LEU A 38 14.32 -12.93 9.49
C LEU A 38 13.15 -11.96 9.35
N GLN A 39 13.26 -10.95 8.49
CA GLN A 39 12.17 -10.00 8.25
C GLN A 39 10.98 -10.68 7.58
N SER A 40 11.22 -11.65 6.69
CA SER A 40 10.17 -12.41 6.00
C SER A 40 9.38 -13.35 6.93
N SER A 41 9.81 -13.54 8.18
CA SER A 41 9.04 -14.27 9.19
C SER A 41 7.97 -13.42 9.89
N CYS A 42 8.01 -12.09 9.73
CA CYS A 42 7.01 -11.20 10.30
C CYS A 42 5.74 -11.21 9.44
N ASN A 43 4.60 -11.46 10.08
CA ASN A 43 3.30 -11.45 9.40
C ASN A 43 2.80 -10.03 9.11
N HIS A 44 1.79 -9.95 8.26
CA HIS A 44 1.16 -8.70 7.88
C HIS A 44 0.15 -8.20 8.94
N SER A 45 0.10 -6.89 9.15
CA SER A 45 -1.05 -6.19 9.74
C SER A 45 -1.22 -4.82 9.08
N CYS A 46 -2.45 -4.43 8.73
CA CYS A 46 -2.76 -3.05 8.31
C CYS A 46 -2.65 -2.01 9.46
N ALA A 47 -2.40 -2.48 10.69
CA ALA A 47 -2.04 -1.68 11.86
C ALA A 47 -0.80 -2.31 12.53
N PRO A 48 0.38 -2.21 11.89
CA PRO A 48 1.56 -2.93 12.32
C PRO A 48 2.10 -2.40 13.65
N ASN A 49 2.91 -3.23 14.34
CA ASN A 49 3.65 -2.80 15.54
C ASN A 49 5.14 -2.61 15.28
N ALA A 50 5.62 -2.96 14.09
CA ALA A 50 6.98 -2.71 13.63
C ALA A 50 7.01 -2.27 12.15
N GLU A 51 8.08 -1.58 11.76
CA GLU A 51 8.36 -1.16 10.39
C GLU A 51 9.74 -1.66 9.92
N SER A 52 9.87 -1.96 8.63
CA SER A 52 11.16 -2.28 8.00
C SER A 52 11.81 -0.99 7.49
N THR A 53 13.06 -0.74 7.83
CA THR A 53 13.78 0.48 7.47
C THR A 53 15.21 0.20 7.01
N PHE A 54 15.75 1.10 6.19
CA PHE A 54 17.16 1.11 5.76
C PHE A 54 17.84 2.42 6.20
N PRO A 55 18.06 2.63 7.52
CA PRO A 55 18.49 3.93 8.06
C PRO A 55 19.88 4.39 7.59
N TYR A 56 20.65 3.52 6.95
CA TYR A 56 22.01 3.81 6.48
C TYR A 56 22.14 3.75 4.95
N GLY A 57 21.04 3.65 4.20
CA GLY A 57 21.08 3.56 2.73
C GLY A 57 21.95 2.40 2.22
N ASN A 58 21.93 1.27 2.93
CA ASN A 58 22.71 0.09 2.58
C ASN A 58 21.82 -1.16 2.64
N HIS A 59 22.38 -2.33 2.34
CA HIS A 59 21.66 -3.60 2.28
C HIS A 59 21.23 -4.18 3.65
N ARG A 60 21.33 -3.43 4.76
CA ARG A 60 20.92 -3.91 6.09
C ARG A 60 19.54 -3.38 6.45
N VAL A 61 18.55 -4.28 6.41
CA VAL A 61 17.21 -4.01 6.94
C VAL A 61 17.23 -3.96 8.47
N GLN A 62 16.48 -3.02 9.04
CA GLN A 62 16.20 -2.95 10.48
C GLN A 62 14.69 -3.00 10.70
N LEU A 63 14.25 -3.86 11.62
CA LEU A 63 12.89 -3.82 12.16
C LEU A 63 12.87 -2.90 13.37
N LYS A 64 12.08 -1.84 13.29
CA LYS A 64 11.92 -0.85 14.34
C LYS A 64 10.51 -0.93 14.89
N ALA A 65 10.38 -0.98 16.22
CA ALA A 65 9.07 -0.95 16.87
C ALA A 65 8.40 0.43 16.70
N LEU A 66 7.12 0.43 16.34
CA LEU A 66 6.27 1.61 16.23
C LEU A 66 5.47 1.88 17.51
N LYS A 67 5.17 0.82 18.26
CA LYS A 67 4.48 0.83 19.55
C LYS A 67 5.17 -0.14 20.51
N PRO A 68 4.96 -0.05 21.84
CA PRO A 68 5.49 -1.03 22.78
C PRO A 68 5.07 -2.46 22.39
N ILE A 69 6.01 -3.40 22.43
CA ILE A 69 5.79 -4.83 22.14
C ILE A 69 6.09 -5.61 23.42
N MET A 70 5.09 -6.27 23.96
CA MET A 70 5.19 -7.03 25.21
C MET A 70 5.61 -8.48 24.93
N PRO A 71 6.19 -9.19 25.93
CA PRO A 71 6.50 -10.60 25.77
C PRO A 71 5.26 -11.43 25.39
N GLY A 72 5.35 -12.15 24.28
CA GLY A 72 4.25 -12.95 23.73
C GLY A 72 3.46 -12.26 22.61
N ASP A 73 3.63 -10.95 22.42
CA ASP A 73 3.06 -10.24 21.28
C ASP A 73 3.73 -10.69 19.98
N GLU A 74 2.91 -10.89 18.94
CA GLU A 74 3.41 -11.14 17.59
C GLU A 74 3.97 -9.84 16.99
N ILE A 75 5.09 -9.94 16.26
CA ILE A 75 5.67 -8.81 15.53
C ILE A 75 5.07 -8.81 14.11
N CYS A 76 4.30 -7.78 13.80
CA CYS A 76 3.67 -7.59 12.50
C CYS A 76 4.17 -6.32 11.81
N ILE A 77 4.39 -6.44 10.51
CA ILE A 77 4.78 -5.34 9.59
C ILE A 77 3.68 -5.10 8.56
N SER A 78 3.72 -3.98 7.83
CA SER A 78 2.91 -3.83 6.61
C SER A 78 3.66 -4.47 5.43
N TYR A 79 2.91 -5.11 4.55
CA TYR A 79 3.40 -5.58 3.24
C TYR A 79 3.05 -4.59 2.13
N LEU A 80 2.09 -3.71 2.41
CA LEU A 80 1.61 -2.67 1.53
C LEU A 80 2.49 -1.44 1.67
N ASP A 81 2.67 -0.70 0.57
CA ASP A 81 3.26 0.63 0.61
C ASP A 81 2.38 1.62 1.38
N GLU A 82 2.92 2.80 1.69
CA GLU A 82 2.22 3.81 2.50
C GLU A 82 0.92 4.28 1.83
N CYS A 83 0.91 4.49 0.51
CA CYS A 83 -0.29 4.94 -0.19
C CYS A 83 -1.38 3.88 -0.11
N THR A 84 -1.06 2.63 -0.41
CA THR A 84 -2.07 1.55 -0.37
C THR A 84 -2.51 1.22 1.05
N LEU A 85 -1.62 1.32 2.04
CA LEU A 85 -1.98 1.17 3.43
C LEU A 85 -3.03 2.21 3.89
N GLN A 86 -3.05 3.41 3.30
CA GLN A 86 -4.07 4.43 3.60
C GLN A 86 -5.37 4.27 2.81
N ARG A 87 -5.43 3.37 1.81
CA ARG A 87 -6.66 3.10 1.04
C ARG A 87 -7.69 2.31 1.84
N SER A 88 -8.87 2.15 1.25
CA SER A 88 -10.00 1.44 1.84
C SER A 88 -9.68 -0.02 2.17
N ARG A 89 -10.48 -0.61 3.06
CA ARG A 89 -10.38 -2.03 3.40
C ARG A 89 -10.40 -2.91 2.14
N HIS A 90 -11.27 -2.61 1.20
CA HIS A 90 -11.40 -3.34 -0.06
C HIS A 90 -10.09 -3.37 -0.83
N SER A 91 -9.51 -2.19 -1.13
CA SER A 91 -8.26 -2.09 -1.91
C SER A 91 -7.11 -2.86 -1.24
N ARG A 92 -6.96 -2.74 0.09
CA ARG A 92 -5.93 -3.47 0.84
C ARG A 92 -6.13 -4.98 0.78
N GLN A 93 -7.36 -5.46 0.90
CA GLN A 93 -7.66 -6.90 0.80
C GLN A 93 -7.40 -7.43 -0.61
N LYS A 94 -7.77 -6.67 -1.65
CA LYS A 94 -7.52 -7.03 -3.06
C LYS A 94 -6.02 -7.22 -3.30
N GLU A 95 -5.19 -6.26 -2.88
CA GLU A 95 -3.73 -6.35 -3.04
C GLU A 95 -3.14 -7.56 -2.28
N LEU A 96 -3.54 -7.76 -1.01
CA LEU A 96 -3.06 -8.88 -0.20
C LEU A 96 -3.49 -10.24 -0.78
N ALA A 97 -4.72 -10.34 -1.28
CA ALA A 97 -5.22 -11.57 -1.88
C ALA A 97 -4.49 -11.89 -3.19
N GLN A 98 -4.21 -10.90 -4.03
CA GLN A 98 -3.54 -11.09 -5.31
C GLN A 98 -2.05 -11.40 -5.17
N ASN A 99 -1.34 -10.68 -4.29
CA ASN A 99 0.12 -10.77 -4.19
C ASN A 99 0.62 -11.74 -3.12
N TYR A 100 -0.16 -11.95 -2.05
CA TYR A 100 0.25 -12.73 -0.87
C TYR A 100 -0.70 -13.88 -0.54
N LEU A 101 -1.81 -14.02 -1.28
CA LEU A 101 -2.72 -15.17 -1.24
C LEU A 101 -3.38 -15.39 0.14
N PHE A 102 -3.68 -14.31 0.87
CA PHE A 102 -4.41 -14.38 2.15
C PHE A 102 -5.39 -13.21 2.33
N VAL A 103 -6.30 -13.35 3.31
CA VAL A 103 -7.22 -12.30 3.74
C VAL A 103 -6.78 -11.77 5.10
N CYS A 104 -6.62 -10.45 5.24
CA CYS A 104 -6.20 -9.83 6.49
C CYS A 104 -7.36 -9.71 7.49
N TRP A 105 -7.14 -10.16 8.72
CA TRP A 105 -8.10 -10.07 9.82
C TRP A 105 -7.58 -9.22 10.98
N CYS A 106 -6.69 -8.26 10.71
CA CYS A 106 -6.13 -7.41 11.75
C CYS A 106 -7.20 -6.50 12.39
N GLU A 107 -6.84 -5.82 13.49
CA GLU A 107 -7.73 -4.91 14.22
C GLU A 107 -8.39 -3.86 13.31
N ARG A 108 -7.61 -3.28 12.39
CA ARG A 108 -8.09 -2.27 11.44
C ARG A 108 -9.07 -2.85 10.41
N CYS A 109 -8.72 -3.97 9.77
CA CYS A 109 -9.61 -4.64 8.81
C CYS A 109 -10.90 -5.16 9.46
N THR A 110 -10.86 -5.49 10.75
CA THR A 110 -12.03 -5.91 11.52
C THR A 110 -12.92 -4.72 11.85
N ALA A 111 -12.33 -3.59 12.27
CA ALA A 111 -13.06 -2.36 12.56
C ALA A 111 -13.76 -1.78 11.32
N GLU A 112 -13.11 -1.84 10.16
CA GLU A 112 -13.61 -1.33 8.88
C GLU A 112 -14.54 -2.34 8.16
N SER A 113 -14.89 -3.48 8.78
CA SER A 113 -15.65 -4.56 8.11
C SER A 113 -17.09 -4.20 7.71
N SER A 114 -17.67 -3.18 8.34
CA SER A 114 -19.00 -2.66 8.02
C SER A 114 -18.99 -1.44 7.10
N GLU A 115 -17.79 -0.96 6.73
CA GLU A 115 -17.68 0.15 5.80
C GLU A 115 -18.01 -0.36 4.38
N PRO A 116 -18.68 0.46 3.56
CA PRO A 116 -18.91 0.10 2.17
C PRO A 116 -17.57 -0.09 1.46
N ASP A 117 -17.52 -1.05 0.55
CA ASP A 117 -16.39 -1.28 -0.34
C ASP A 117 -16.35 -0.14 -1.37
N CYS A 118 -15.95 1.06 -0.93
CA CYS A 118 -15.73 2.20 -1.80
C CYS A 118 -14.28 2.18 -2.25
N THR A 119 -14.07 1.92 -3.53
CA THR A 119 -12.87 2.31 -4.27
C THR A 119 -13.17 3.66 -4.94
N SER A 120 -12.16 4.51 -5.15
CA SER A 120 -12.35 5.62 -6.08
C SER A 120 -12.59 5.05 -7.47
N GLU A 121 -13.29 5.79 -8.34
CA GLU A 121 -13.51 5.39 -9.75
C GLU A 121 -12.18 5.07 -10.46
N GLU A 122 -11.09 5.69 -10.03
CA GLU A 122 -9.70 5.48 -10.48
C GLU A 122 -9.10 4.12 -10.07
N ASP A 123 -9.63 3.47 -9.03
CA ASP A 123 -9.15 2.18 -8.50
C ASP A 123 -10.02 0.99 -8.93
N MET A 124 -11.08 1.24 -9.72
CA MET A 124 -11.89 0.19 -10.35
C MET A 124 -11.08 -0.43 -11.49
N SER A 125 -10.81 -1.73 -11.42
CA SER A 125 -10.22 -2.41 -12.59
C SER A 125 -11.27 -2.58 -13.68
N ASP A 126 -10.87 -2.70 -14.95
CA ASP A 126 -11.82 -2.93 -16.07
C ASP A 126 -12.77 -4.12 -15.79
N GLU A 127 -12.31 -5.14 -15.05
CA GLU A 127 -13.10 -6.29 -14.62
C GLU A 127 -14.19 -5.96 -13.57
N ASP A 128 -13.99 -4.91 -12.76
CA ASP A 128 -14.96 -4.46 -11.76
C ASP A 128 -16.06 -3.58 -12.38
N ILE A 129 -15.81 -2.99 -13.56
CA ILE A 129 -16.78 -2.17 -14.30
C ILE A 129 -17.84 -3.04 -14.98
N ASP A 130 -17.44 -4.24 -15.44
CA ASP A 130 -18.32 -5.18 -16.15
C ASP A 130 -19.21 -6.03 -15.21
N ALA A 131 -19.07 -5.88 -13.89
CA ALA A 131 -19.81 -6.68 -12.90
C ALA A 131 -21.19 -6.11 -12.52
N ASP A 132 -21.53 -4.90 -12.99
CA ASP A 132 -22.75 -4.16 -12.65
C ASP A 132 -23.82 -4.11 -13.78
N ASP A 133 -23.67 -4.91 -14.85
CA ASP A 133 -24.64 -5.01 -15.98
C ASP A 133 -25.50 -6.29 -15.95
#